data_AF-A0A6A7Y9Q3-F1
#
_entry.id   AF-A0A6A7Y9Q3-F1
#
_cell.length_a   1.000
_cell.length_b   1.000
_cell.length_c   1.000
_cell.angle_alpha   90.00
_cell.angle_beta   90.00
_cell.angle_gamma   90.00
#
_symmetry.space_group_name_H-M   'P 1'
#
loop_
_entity.id
_entity.type
_entity.pdbx_description
1 polymer ?
#
loop_
_entity_poly.entity_id
_entity_poly.type
_entity_poly.pdbx_seq_one_letter_code
_entity_poly.pdbx_strand_id
1 'polypeptide(L)'
;MNKSSPSQSAPPRFLPLAIAGAAILVAAGGALFYFATVSKRTPVNDGAIAVEIGDKACTPNALTVPAGRRTFAIHNASTRPVEWEILDGIMVVEERENILPGFSQTLTATLKPGSYEITCGLLSNPRGTLTVTPSAESDAAAKTGVDLKAFIGPLSEYKVYLVLQSMSLVSATKKLDAAIQAGDLAQSKALYEPAREPYRRIEALVGRWSDLQNAIDPGAAFLEKREQDPAFTGFHRIEYGLFTQSSTVGLAPVADKLVTDATELQTRLKALKLTPADLTENSARLARRLADGRIESGEAIYAHTDLADLDASLAGIGKTVALIRPILPASAAAVGTALDQAMTKAQAALATLKGAQGYPAYDTVDAAQRKALADDFRALADSLDAASKALSVE
;
A
#
# COMPACT_ATOMS: atom_id res chain seq x y z
N MET A 1 48.74 33.31 -84.53
CA MET A 1 48.46 32.01 -83.88
C MET A 1 49.75 31.23 -83.81
N ASN A 2 50.24 30.90 -82.61
CA ASN A 2 50.92 29.63 -82.37
C ASN A 2 50.93 29.34 -80.86
N LYS A 3 50.43 28.16 -80.50
CA LYS A 3 50.23 27.65 -79.14
C LYS A 3 51.58 27.26 -78.53
N SER A 4 51.84 27.67 -77.29
CA SER A 4 52.90 27.11 -76.45
C SER A 4 52.33 25.95 -75.64
N SER A 5 52.84 24.74 -75.87
CA SER A 5 52.54 23.55 -75.05
C SER A 5 53.38 23.57 -73.75
N PRO A 6 52.84 23.15 -72.60
CA PRO A 6 53.59 23.08 -71.35
C PRO A 6 54.49 21.84 -71.30
N SER A 7 55.69 21.99 -70.75
CA SER A 7 56.65 20.91 -70.53
C SER A 7 56.20 19.98 -69.40
N GLN A 8 56.17 18.68 -69.64
CA GLN A 8 55.98 17.65 -68.61
C GLN A 8 57.28 17.42 -67.83
N SER A 9 57.26 17.71 -66.53
CA SER A 9 58.33 17.41 -65.58
C SER A 9 58.31 15.90 -65.24
N ALA A 10 59.47 15.23 -65.34
CA ALA A 10 59.59 13.84 -64.93
C ALA A 10 59.33 13.67 -63.42
N PRO A 11 58.66 12.59 -62.97
CA PRO A 11 58.33 12.39 -61.57
C PRO A 11 59.61 12.17 -60.73
N PRO A 12 59.65 12.68 -59.48
CA PRO A 12 60.82 12.57 -58.63
C PRO A 12 61.11 11.10 -58.30
N ARG A 13 62.39 10.70 -58.40
CA ARG A 13 62.89 9.32 -58.19
C ARG A 13 62.58 8.72 -56.80
N PHE A 14 62.09 9.52 -55.86
CA PHE A 14 61.73 9.09 -54.50
C PHE A 14 60.26 8.72 -54.33
N LEU A 15 59.41 8.97 -55.34
CA LEU A 15 57.99 8.64 -55.31
C LEU A 15 57.68 7.14 -55.05
N PRO A 16 58.38 6.16 -55.67
CA PRO A 16 58.11 4.74 -55.39
C PRO A 16 58.48 4.33 -53.95
N LEU A 17 59.53 4.93 -53.37
CA LEU A 17 59.93 4.71 -51.97
C LEU A 17 58.91 5.29 -50.99
N ALA A 18 58.35 6.48 -51.29
CA ALA A 18 57.30 7.08 -50.48
C ALA A 18 56.00 6.25 -50.49
N ILE A 19 55.62 5.69 -51.66
CA ILE A 19 54.45 4.82 -51.79
C ILE A 19 54.65 3.50 -51.02
N ALA A 20 55.83 2.89 -51.12
CA ALA A 20 56.14 1.67 -50.35
C ALA A 20 56.12 1.93 -48.84
N GLY A 21 56.66 3.07 -48.38
CA GLY A 21 56.61 3.47 -46.97
C GLY A 21 55.17 3.69 -46.47
N ALA A 22 54.32 4.35 -47.27
CA ALA A 22 52.91 4.54 -46.94
C ALA A 22 52.14 3.23 -46.86
N ALA A 23 52.38 2.28 -47.77
CA ALA A 23 51.74 0.96 -47.74
C ALA A 23 52.12 0.16 -46.48
N ILE A 24 53.38 0.21 -46.05
CA ILE A 24 53.84 -0.43 -44.81
C ILE A 24 53.17 0.21 -43.58
N LEU A 25 53.06 1.54 -43.54
CA LEU A 25 52.39 2.24 -42.44
C LEU A 25 50.89 1.91 -42.36
N VAL A 26 50.21 1.80 -43.50
CA VAL A 26 48.80 1.39 -43.54
C VAL A 26 48.63 -0.06 -43.08
N ALA A 27 49.50 -0.98 -43.51
CA ALA A 27 49.46 -2.37 -43.06
C ALA A 27 49.75 -2.51 -41.56
N ALA A 28 50.75 -1.78 -41.05
CA ALA A 28 51.07 -1.75 -39.62
C ALA A 28 49.95 -1.11 -38.79
N GLY A 29 49.33 -0.03 -39.30
CA GLY A 29 48.17 0.60 -38.69
C GLY A 29 46.96 -0.32 -38.64
N GLY A 30 46.70 -1.07 -39.72
CA GLY A 30 45.64 -2.08 -39.79
C GLY A 30 45.89 -3.25 -38.83
N ALA A 31 47.13 -3.73 -38.74
CA ALA A 31 47.51 -4.79 -37.81
C ALA A 31 47.40 -4.33 -36.34
N LEU A 32 47.84 -3.11 -36.02
CA LEU A 32 47.71 -2.51 -34.69
C LEU A 32 46.24 -2.26 -34.32
N PHE A 33 45.42 -1.80 -35.27
CA PHE A 33 43.99 -1.60 -35.07
C PHE A 33 43.28 -2.93 -34.83
N TYR A 34 43.56 -3.96 -35.65
CA TYR A 34 43.04 -5.32 -35.45
C TYR A 34 43.50 -5.91 -34.11
N PHE A 35 44.77 -5.76 -33.75
CA PHE A 35 45.29 -6.23 -32.48
C PHE A 35 44.63 -5.50 -31.29
N ALA A 36 44.41 -4.19 -31.40
CA ALA A 36 43.75 -3.41 -30.36
C ALA A 36 42.25 -3.74 -30.21
N THR A 37 41.55 -4.04 -31.31
CA THR A 37 40.12 -4.42 -31.27
C THR A 37 39.91 -5.85 -30.76
N VAL A 38 40.82 -6.78 -31.05
CA VAL A 38 40.73 -8.16 -30.57
C VAL A 38 41.27 -8.31 -29.12
N SER A 39 42.21 -7.46 -28.70
CA SER A 39 42.86 -7.56 -27.37
C SER A 39 42.21 -6.75 -26.26
N LYS A 40 41.39 -5.72 -26.56
CA LYS A 40 40.60 -5.02 -25.55
C LYS A 40 39.24 -5.71 -25.35
N ARG A 41 39.24 -6.86 -24.68
CA ARG A 41 38.07 -7.24 -23.89
C ARG A 41 38.04 -6.31 -22.69
N THR A 42 37.06 -5.41 -22.61
CA THR A 42 36.79 -4.66 -21.39
C THR A 42 36.68 -5.69 -20.26
N PRO A 43 37.46 -5.58 -19.17
CA PRO A 43 37.30 -6.50 -18.05
C PRO A 43 35.86 -6.36 -17.57
N VAL A 44 35.10 -7.45 -17.69
CA VAL A 44 33.87 -7.63 -16.92
C VAL A 44 34.30 -7.47 -15.46
N ASN A 45 33.67 -6.55 -14.74
CA ASN A 45 33.94 -6.32 -13.32
C ASN A 45 34.11 -7.67 -12.60
N ASP A 46 35.20 -7.81 -11.83
CA ASP A 46 35.52 -8.99 -11.02
C ASP A 46 34.32 -9.26 -10.09
N GLY A 47 33.41 -10.17 -10.49
CA GLY A 47 32.15 -10.47 -9.79
C GLY A 47 30.83 -10.25 -10.54
N ALA A 48 30.83 -9.81 -11.81
CA ALA A 48 29.59 -9.78 -12.61
C ALA A 48 29.25 -11.18 -13.16
N ILE A 49 27.95 -11.51 -13.13
CA ILE A 49 27.42 -12.81 -13.56
C ILE A 49 27.30 -12.82 -15.08
N ALA A 50 28.02 -13.71 -15.75
CA ALA A 50 27.98 -13.82 -17.20
C ALA A 50 26.69 -14.48 -17.69
N VAL A 51 26.07 -13.89 -18.71
CA VAL A 51 24.91 -14.43 -19.42
C VAL A 51 25.15 -14.28 -20.91
N GLU A 52 25.10 -15.37 -21.65
CA GLU A 52 25.18 -15.37 -23.11
C GLU A 52 23.80 -15.58 -23.71
N ILE A 53 23.39 -14.76 -24.67
CA ILE A 53 22.10 -14.87 -25.36
C ILE A 53 22.34 -15.43 -26.76
N GLY A 54 21.93 -16.67 -27.00
CA GLY A 54 21.90 -17.29 -28.33
C GLY A 54 20.55 -17.09 -29.03
N ASP A 55 20.41 -17.65 -30.24
CA ASP A 55 19.21 -17.44 -31.06
C ASP A 55 17.90 -17.98 -30.41
N LYS A 56 17.99 -19.02 -29.57
CA LYS A 56 16.82 -19.72 -28.99
C LYS A 56 16.80 -19.82 -27.47
N ALA A 57 17.92 -19.56 -26.81
CA ALA A 57 18.09 -19.72 -25.37
C ALA A 57 19.30 -18.92 -24.89
N CYS A 58 19.36 -18.70 -23.58
CA CYS A 58 20.49 -18.09 -22.89
C CYS A 58 21.35 -19.19 -22.24
N THR A 59 22.63 -18.91 -22.07
CA THR A 59 23.58 -19.77 -21.34
C THR A 59 24.23 -18.95 -20.21
N PRO A 60 24.06 -19.34 -18.94
CA PRO A 60 23.12 -20.35 -18.46
C PRO A 60 21.65 -19.91 -18.62
N ASN A 61 20.73 -20.86 -18.72
CA ASN A 61 19.28 -20.61 -18.70
C ASN A 61 18.65 -20.73 -17.31
N ALA A 62 19.43 -21.13 -16.31
CA ALA A 62 19.06 -21.16 -14.92
C ALA A 62 20.20 -20.56 -14.09
N LEU A 63 19.90 -19.50 -13.36
CA LEU A 63 20.85 -18.75 -12.55
C LEU A 63 20.49 -18.88 -11.07
N THR A 64 21.50 -18.91 -10.21
CA THR A 64 21.31 -18.78 -8.76
C THR A 64 22.29 -17.75 -8.22
N VAL A 65 21.78 -16.74 -7.53
CA VAL A 65 22.58 -15.61 -7.02
C VAL A 65 22.10 -15.23 -5.61
N PRO A 66 22.96 -14.69 -4.74
CA PRO A 66 22.51 -14.15 -3.46
C PRO A 66 21.69 -12.86 -3.67
N ALA A 67 20.72 -12.58 -2.80
CA ALA A 67 19.94 -11.34 -2.77
C ALA A 67 20.84 -10.12 -2.45
N GLY A 68 20.48 -8.95 -2.94
CA GLY A 68 21.30 -7.72 -2.87
C GLY A 68 21.61 -7.15 -4.25
N ARG A 69 22.55 -6.20 -4.33
CA ARG A 69 22.94 -5.57 -5.59
C ARG A 69 23.79 -6.53 -6.43
N ARG A 70 23.31 -6.94 -7.59
CA ARG A 70 23.97 -7.87 -8.51
C ARG A 70 24.14 -7.26 -9.88
N THR A 71 25.27 -7.56 -10.51
CA THR A 71 25.57 -7.09 -11.87
C THR A 71 25.67 -8.29 -12.79
N PHE A 72 24.99 -8.22 -13.93
CA PHE A 72 25.00 -9.20 -15.00
C PHE A 72 25.76 -8.63 -16.19
N ALA A 73 26.63 -9.43 -16.78
CA ALA A 73 27.34 -9.14 -18.01
C ALA A 73 26.71 -9.96 -19.14
N ILE A 74 25.91 -9.29 -19.95
CA ILE A 74 25.04 -9.90 -20.95
C ILE A 74 25.73 -9.80 -22.30
N HIS A 75 26.10 -10.93 -22.90
CA HIS A 75 26.67 -10.99 -24.25
C HIS A 75 25.64 -11.51 -25.23
N ASN A 76 25.38 -10.77 -26.30
CA ASN A 76 24.59 -11.26 -27.41
C ASN A 76 25.45 -12.08 -28.40
N ALA A 77 25.30 -13.40 -28.38
CA ALA A 77 25.91 -14.35 -29.31
C ALA A 77 24.95 -14.75 -30.46
N SER A 78 23.74 -14.18 -30.49
CA SER A 78 22.76 -14.40 -31.55
C SER A 78 23.06 -13.54 -32.79
N THR A 79 22.27 -13.76 -33.85
CA THR A 79 22.38 -13.02 -35.11
C THR A 79 21.54 -11.75 -35.18
N ARG A 80 20.76 -11.43 -34.12
CA ARG A 80 19.82 -10.28 -34.10
C ARG A 80 20.04 -9.40 -32.87
N PRO A 81 19.62 -8.12 -32.89
CA PRO A 81 19.50 -7.34 -31.67
C PRO A 81 18.53 -8.02 -30.69
N VAL A 82 18.88 -8.05 -29.42
CA VAL A 82 18.08 -8.68 -28.34
C VAL A 82 17.99 -7.78 -27.13
N GLU A 83 17.08 -8.10 -26.23
CA GLU A 83 16.96 -7.53 -24.90
C GLU A 83 17.12 -8.63 -23.83
N TRP A 84 17.44 -8.20 -22.61
CA TRP A 84 17.51 -9.08 -21.45
C TRP A 84 16.83 -8.41 -20.26
N GLU A 85 15.82 -9.09 -19.71
CA GLU A 85 14.94 -8.60 -18.66
C GLU A 85 14.93 -9.60 -17.50
N ILE A 86 14.79 -9.07 -16.28
CA ILE A 86 14.45 -9.86 -15.09
C ILE A 86 12.98 -9.61 -14.78
N LEU A 87 12.18 -10.67 -14.65
CA LEU A 87 10.73 -10.60 -14.51
C LEU A 87 10.27 -11.19 -13.18
N ASP A 88 9.31 -10.51 -12.54
CA ASP A 88 8.52 -11.00 -11.41
C ASP A 88 7.05 -11.08 -11.83
N GLY A 89 6.64 -12.24 -12.34
CA GLY A 89 5.35 -12.42 -13.00
C GLY A 89 5.22 -11.57 -14.27
N ILE A 90 4.42 -10.51 -14.20
CA ILE A 90 4.21 -9.55 -15.31
C ILE A 90 5.06 -8.28 -15.17
N MET A 91 5.79 -8.12 -14.07
CA MET A 91 6.56 -6.92 -13.77
C MET A 91 7.99 -7.07 -14.27
N VAL A 92 8.50 -6.06 -14.97
CA VAL A 92 9.93 -5.93 -15.28
C VAL A 92 10.65 -5.36 -14.07
N VAL A 93 11.56 -6.14 -13.49
CA VAL A 93 12.38 -5.74 -12.34
C VAL A 93 13.52 -4.83 -12.78
N GLU A 94 14.19 -5.18 -13.89
CA GLU A 94 15.25 -4.41 -14.54
C GLU A 94 15.49 -4.97 -15.95
N GLU A 95 15.93 -4.14 -16.90
CA GLU A 95 16.08 -4.52 -18.30
C GLU A 95 17.27 -3.86 -19.02
N ARG A 96 17.80 -4.51 -20.06
CA ARG A 96 18.70 -3.89 -21.04
C ARG A 96 18.24 -4.24 -22.45
N GLU A 97 17.86 -3.21 -23.18
CA GLU A 97 17.38 -3.28 -24.56
C GLU A 97 18.51 -3.08 -25.60
N ASN A 98 18.21 -3.44 -26.85
CA ASN A 98 19.03 -3.13 -28.04
C ASN A 98 20.49 -3.63 -27.99
N ILE A 99 20.72 -4.80 -27.40
CA ILE A 99 22.04 -5.43 -27.36
C ILE A 99 22.34 -6.00 -28.75
N LEU A 100 23.23 -5.37 -29.52
CA LEU A 100 23.57 -5.77 -30.89
C LEU A 100 24.35 -7.10 -30.95
N PRO A 101 24.27 -7.85 -32.08
CA PRO A 101 25.05 -9.08 -32.27
C PRO A 101 26.55 -8.86 -32.03
N GLY A 102 27.16 -9.69 -31.18
CA GLY A 102 28.58 -9.61 -30.85
C GLY A 102 28.92 -8.63 -29.71
N PHE A 103 27.96 -7.84 -29.21
CA PHE A 103 28.19 -6.86 -28.14
C PHE A 103 27.87 -7.45 -26.76
N SER A 104 28.45 -6.83 -25.74
CA SER A 104 28.11 -7.08 -24.34
C SER A 104 27.63 -5.80 -23.65
N GLN A 105 26.67 -5.93 -22.75
CA GLN A 105 26.12 -4.86 -21.92
C GLN A 105 26.09 -5.30 -20.46
N THR A 106 26.08 -4.34 -19.54
CA THR A 106 25.94 -4.62 -18.11
C THR A 106 24.60 -4.14 -17.57
N LEU A 107 23.97 -4.99 -16.76
CA LEU A 107 22.75 -4.67 -16.02
C LEU A 107 23.03 -4.82 -14.53
N THR A 108 22.68 -3.82 -13.72
CA THR A 108 22.80 -3.92 -12.26
C THR A 108 21.43 -3.79 -11.63
N ALA A 109 21.00 -4.83 -10.90
CA ALA A 109 19.71 -4.88 -10.22
C ALA A 109 19.91 -5.12 -8.71
N THR A 110 18.98 -4.61 -7.88
CA THR A 110 18.93 -4.97 -6.46
C THR A 110 17.83 -6.01 -6.26
N LEU A 111 18.23 -7.26 -6.03
CA LEU A 111 17.33 -8.41 -6.03
C LEU A 111 16.94 -8.82 -4.60
N LYS A 112 15.66 -9.13 -4.38
CA LYS A 112 15.17 -9.72 -3.12
C LYS A 112 15.21 -11.25 -3.22
N PRO A 113 15.26 -11.99 -2.10
CA PRO A 113 15.16 -13.45 -2.14
C PRO A 113 13.84 -13.87 -2.81
N GLY A 114 13.89 -14.82 -3.74
CA GLY A 114 12.72 -15.20 -4.54
C GLY A 114 13.06 -15.98 -5.80
N SER A 115 12.04 -16.25 -6.61
CA SER A 115 12.17 -16.89 -7.93
C SER A 115 11.66 -15.93 -9.00
N TYR A 116 12.50 -15.69 -9.99
CA TYR A 116 12.25 -14.77 -11.10
C TYR A 116 12.38 -15.52 -12.43
N GLU A 117 11.83 -14.94 -13.49
CA GLU A 117 12.09 -15.37 -14.86
C GLU A 117 13.06 -14.41 -15.54
N ILE A 118 13.80 -14.89 -16.56
CA ILE A 118 14.65 -14.05 -17.40
C ILE A 118 14.33 -14.27 -18.88
N THR A 119 14.39 -13.21 -19.68
CA THR A 119 14.27 -13.35 -21.14
C THR A 119 15.57 -13.84 -21.74
N CYS A 120 15.46 -14.63 -22.82
CA CYS A 120 16.59 -15.34 -23.40
C CYS A 120 16.60 -15.19 -24.93
N GLY A 121 16.66 -13.94 -25.39
CA GLY A 121 16.65 -13.58 -26.81
C GLY A 121 15.30 -13.06 -27.25
N LEU A 122 14.69 -13.68 -28.26
CA LEU A 122 13.39 -13.25 -28.77
C LEU A 122 12.28 -13.54 -27.74
N LEU A 123 11.25 -12.69 -27.69
CA LEU A 123 10.08 -12.84 -26.81
C LEU A 123 9.37 -14.21 -26.94
N SER A 124 9.51 -14.88 -28.09
CA SER A 124 8.96 -16.21 -28.34
C SER A 124 9.81 -17.36 -27.79
N ASN A 125 11.03 -17.09 -27.33
CA ASN A 125 11.91 -18.09 -26.76
C ASN A 125 11.42 -18.49 -25.36
N PRO A 126 11.68 -19.74 -24.92
CA PRO A 126 11.45 -20.14 -23.54
C PRO A 126 12.22 -19.22 -22.57
N ARG A 127 11.54 -18.81 -21.50
CA ARG A 127 12.17 -18.02 -20.42
C ARG A 127 13.14 -18.87 -19.62
N GLY A 128 14.22 -18.26 -19.17
CA GLY A 128 15.12 -18.84 -18.17
C GLY A 128 14.63 -18.57 -16.75
N THR A 129 15.29 -19.16 -15.76
CA THR A 129 14.98 -18.95 -14.34
C THR A 129 16.12 -18.24 -13.62
N LEU A 130 15.77 -17.38 -12.67
CA LEU A 130 16.71 -16.74 -11.76
C LEU A 130 16.24 -16.96 -10.31
N THR A 131 16.95 -17.81 -9.59
CA THR A 131 16.72 -18.05 -8.16
C THR A 131 17.61 -17.13 -7.34
N VAL A 132 17.00 -16.33 -6.47
CA VAL A 132 17.70 -15.41 -5.60
C VAL A 132 17.65 -15.95 -4.17
N THR A 133 18.80 -16.31 -3.61
CA THR A 133 18.90 -16.87 -2.26
C THR A 133 19.04 -15.76 -1.20
N PRO A 134 18.61 -15.99 0.05
CA PRO A 134 18.91 -15.08 1.14
C PRO A 134 20.41 -14.80 1.30
N SER A 135 20.75 -13.59 1.71
CA SER A 135 22.13 -13.13 1.96
C SER A 135 22.17 -12.22 3.20
N ALA A 136 23.36 -12.02 3.77
CA ALA A 136 23.54 -11.08 4.88
C ALA A 136 23.10 -9.65 4.51
N GLU A 137 23.25 -9.25 3.23
CA GLU A 137 22.80 -7.97 2.70
C GLU A 137 21.26 -7.90 2.67
N SER A 138 20.58 -8.97 2.26
CA SER A 138 19.11 -9.02 2.29
C SER A 138 18.57 -9.16 3.70
N ASP A 139 19.28 -9.80 4.60
CA ASP A 139 18.91 -9.89 6.01
C ASP A 139 19.08 -8.54 6.71
N ALA A 140 20.06 -7.74 6.31
CA ALA A 140 20.21 -6.36 6.75
C ALA A 140 19.13 -5.45 6.12
N ALA A 141 18.84 -5.61 4.84
CA ALA A 141 17.78 -4.86 4.16
C ALA A 141 16.35 -5.27 4.58
N ALA A 142 16.16 -6.49 5.07
CA ALA A 142 14.91 -6.93 5.71
C ALA A 142 14.76 -6.39 7.14
N LYS A 143 15.86 -5.90 7.74
CA LYS A 143 15.85 -5.17 9.02
C LYS A 143 15.59 -3.68 8.83
N THR A 144 15.92 -3.11 7.66
CA THR A 144 15.45 -1.78 7.29
C THR A 144 13.98 -1.87 6.88
N GLY A 145 13.12 -1.02 7.46
CA GLY A 145 11.67 -1.06 7.31
C GLY A 145 11.13 -1.02 5.87
N VAL A 146 9.80 -1.03 5.73
CA VAL A 146 9.13 -1.01 4.42
C VAL A 146 9.41 0.31 3.69
N ASP A 147 9.73 0.28 2.39
CA ASP A 147 9.91 1.50 1.58
C ASP A 147 8.67 2.41 1.68
N LEU A 148 8.86 3.69 2.04
CA LEU A 148 7.79 4.69 2.12
C LEU A 148 6.92 4.75 0.85
N LYS A 149 7.48 4.46 -0.32
CA LYS A 149 6.72 4.42 -1.59
C LYS A 149 5.61 3.37 -1.58
N ALA A 150 5.80 2.24 -0.87
CA ALA A 150 4.79 1.19 -0.74
C ALA A 150 3.51 1.71 -0.07
N PHE A 151 3.59 2.75 0.75
CA PHE A 151 2.45 3.34 1.44
C PHE A 151 1.65 4.33 0.58
N ILE A 152 2.19 4.81 -0.56
CA ILE A 152 1.51 5.85 -1.37
C ILE A 152 0.13 5.38 -1.84
N GLY A 153 0.04 4.16 -2.39
CA GLY A 153 -1.22 3.56 -2.82
C GLY A 153 -2.20 3.37 -1.65
N PRO A 154 -1.83 2.61 -0.60
CA PRO A 154 -2.65 2.42 0.59
C PRO A 154 -3.17 3.71 1.23
N LEU A 155 -2.31 4.74 1.39
CA LEU A 155 -2.69 6.02 1.98
C LEU A 155 -3.66 6.79 1.07
N SER A 156 -3.46 6.74 -0.26
CA SER A 156 -4.37 7.38 -1.22
C SER A 156 -5.75 6.72 -1.20
N GLU A 157 -5.79 5.39 -1.17
CA GLU A 157 -7.04 4.65 -1.09
C GLU A 157 -7.75 4.86 0.24
N TYR A 158 -7.01 4.91 1.35
CA TYR A 158 -7.58 5.22 2.65
C TYR A 158 -8.17 6.64 2.69
N LYS A 159 -7.48 7.62 2.10
CA LYS A 159 -7.98 8.99 1.96
C LYS A 159 -9.32 9.02 1.24
N VAL A 160 -9.44 8.31 0.13
CA VAL A 160 -10.71 8.20 -0.63
C VAL A 160 -11.80 7.57 0.24
N TYR A 161 -11.50 6.47 0.93
CA TYR A 161 -12.44 5.82 1.84
C TYR A 161 -12.97 6.79 2.91
N LEU A 162 -12.08 7.54 3.58
CA LEU A 162 -12.45 8.51 4.61
C LEU A 162 -13.35 9.62 4.06
N VAL A 163 -13.03 10.15 2.88
CA VAL A 163 -13.84 11.18 2.22
C VAL A 163 -15.24 10.62 1.92
N LEU A 164 -15.33 9.43 1.35
CA LEU A 164 -16.63 8.81 1.02
C LEU A 164 -17.46 8.54 2.28
N GLN A 165 -16.87 7.99 3.34
CA GLN A 165 -17.59 7.78 4.60
C GLN A 165 -18.04 9.10 5.23
N SER A 166 -17.22 10.15 5.17
CA SER A 166 -17.61 11.47 5.67
C SER A 166 -18.76 12.10 4.85
N MET A 167 -18.84 11.84 3.55
CA MET A 167 -19.97 12.24 2.71
C MET A 167 -21.24 11.48 3.09
N SER A 168 -21.12 10.18 3.33
CA SER A 168 -22.22 9.35 3.83
C SER A 168 -22.70 9.83 5.20
N LEU A 169 -21.78 10.19 6.10
CA LEU A 169 -22.12 10.74 7.42
C LEU A 169 -22.94 12.03 7.31
N VAL A 170 -22.48 12.99 6.51
CA VAL A 170 -23.21 14.25 6.28
C VAL A 170 -24.60 13.99 5.67
N SER A 171 -24.69 13.06 4.71
CA SER A 171 -25.96 12.71 4.09
C SER A 171 -26.93 12.06 5.10
N ALA A 172 -26.45 11.13 5.91
CA ALA A 172 -27.28 10.40 6.86
C ALA A 172 -27.73 11.29 8.04
N THR A 173 -26.83 12.14 8.57
CA THR A 173 -27.19 13.13 9.60
C THR A 173 -28.21 14.15 9.11
N LYS A 174 -28.14 14.60 7.85
CA LYS A 174 -29.17 15.47 7.25
C LYS A 174 -30.54 14.81 7.16
N LYS A 175 -30.59 13.50 6.86
CA LYS A 175 -31.87 12.76 6.84
C LYS A 175 -32.45 12.64 8.24
N LEU A 176 -31.61 12.33 9.24
CA LEU A 176 -32.01 12.26 10.64
C LEU A 176 -32.52 13.62 11.14
N ASP A 177 -31.78 14.70 10.86
CA ASP A 177 -32.21 16.07 11.17
C ASP A 177 -33.57 16.38 10.53
N ALA A 178 -33.75 16.15 9.23
CA ALA A 178 -35.04 16.39 8.58
C ALA A 178 -36.23 15.67 9.25
N ALA A 179 -36.04 14.41 9.68
CA ALA A 179 -37.08 13.67 10.41
C ALA A 179 -37.37 14.28 11.79
N ILE A 180 -36.34 14.72 12.52
CA ILE A 180 -36.47 15.39 13.81
C ILE A 180 -37.17 16.74 13.67
N GLN A 181 -36.80 17.55 12.66
CA GLN A 181 -37.45 18.83 12.36
C GLN A 181 -38.94 18.65 12.02
N ALA A 182 -39.28 17.56 11.31
CA ALA A 182 -40.66 17.20 11.00
C ALA A 182 -41.45 16.66 12.21
N GLY A 183 -40.78 16.43 13.35
CA GLY A 183 -41.40 15.82 14.52
C GLY A 183 -41.72 14.33 14.36
N ASP A 184 -41.21 13.67 13.32
CA ASP A 184 -41.50 12.27 13.03
C ASP A 184 -40.63 11.34 13.90
N LEU A 185 -41.17 10.96 15.06
CA LEU A 185 -40.48 10.10 16.02
C LEU A 185 -40.12 8.73 15.44
N ALA A 186 -41.03 8.12 14.67
CA ALA A 186 -40.82 6.77 14.15
C ALA A 186 -39.70 6.76 13.12
N GLN A 187 -39.73 7.70 12.18
CA GLN A 187 -38.68 7.87 11.19
C GLN A 187 -37.35 8.28 11.83
N SER A 188 -37.38 9.15 12.84
CA SER A 188 -36.16 9.56 13.57
C SER A 188 -35.48 8.37 14.26
N LYS A 189 -36.26 7.49 14.92
CA LYS A 189 -35.74 6.24 15.51
C LYS A 189 -35.13 5.33 14.46
N ALA A 190 -35.82 5.14 13.33
CA ALA A 190 -35.34 4.29 12.23
C ALA A 190 -34.06 4.80 11.56
N LEU A 191 -33.84 6.12 11.55
CA LEU A 191 -32.67 6.76 10.96
C LEU A 191 -31.48 6.90 11.93
N TYR A 192 -31.68 6.69 13.23
CA TYR A 192 -30.63 6.88 14.24
C TYR A 192 -29.41 5.97 14.00
N GLU A 193 -29.60 4.65 13.94
CA GLU A 193 -28.52 3.68 13.71
C GLU A 193 -27.84 3.90 12.33
N PRO A 194 -28.59 4.01 11.19
CA PRO A 194 -27.97 4.31 9.89
C PRO A 194 -27.19 5.63 9.85
N ALA A 195 -27.52 6.62 10.68
CA ALA A 195 -26.79 7.87 10.76
C ALA A 195 -25.44 7.74 11.48
N ARG A 196 -25.33 6.79 12.42
CA ARG A 196 -24.08 6.51 13.17
C ARG A 196 -23.08 5.69 12.37
N GLU A 197 -23.57 4.76 11.55
CA GLU A 197 -22.73 3.78 10.86
C GLU A 197 -21.52 4.39 10.11
N PRO A 198 -21.64 5.48 9.32
CA PRO A 198 -20.49 6.06 8.64
C PRO A 198 -19.49 6.74 9.58
N TYR A 199 -19.94 7.24 10.74
CA TYR A 199 -19.08 7.80 11.78
C TYR A 199 -18.25 6.71 12.45
N ARG A 200 -18.88 5.58 12.81
CA ARG A 200 -18.19 4.42 13.42
C ARG A 200 -17.13 3.83 12.50
N ARG A 201 -17.40 3.77 11.19
CA ARG A 201 -16.44 3.33 10.16
C ARG A 201 -15.15 4.14 10.08
N ILE A 202 -15.16 5.40 10.52
CA ILE A 202 -14.00 6.30 10.47
C ILE A 202 -13.48 6.70 11.84
N GLU A 203 -14.09 6.20 12.92
CA GLU A 203 -13.83 6.61 14.31
C GLU A 203 -12.36 6.48 14.71
N ALA A 204 -11.66 5.48 14.16
CA ALA A 204 -10.24 5.24 14.42
C ALA A 204 -9.40 6.51 14.21
N LEU A 205 -9.73 7.31 13.19
CA LEU A 205 -9.07 8.59 12.90
C LEU A 205 -9.74 9.80 13.57
N VAL A 206 -11.05 9.74 13.81
CA VAL A 206 -11.79 10.84 14.48
C VAL A 206 -11.22 11.12 15.87
N GLY A 207 -10.67 10.10 16.55
CA GLY A 207 -10.03 10.25 17.85
C GLY A 207 -8.86 11.27 17.91
N ARG A 208 -8.39 11.79 16.76
CA ARG A 208 -7.42 12.89 16.69
C ARG A 208 -8.02 14.28 16.94
N TRP A 209 -9.34 14.41 16.81
CA TRP A 209 -10.08 15.65 17.01
C TRP A 209 -11.02 15.51 18.20
N SER A 210 -10.46 15.60 19.40
CA SER A 210 -11.22 15.46 20.65
C SER A 210 -12.37 16.45 20.76
N ASP A 211 -12.24 17.65 20.18
CA ASP A 211 -13.31 18.65 20.13
C ASP A 211 -14.52 18.15 19.33
N LEU A 212 -14.30 17.58 18.14
CA LEU A 212 -15.38 17.02 17.32
C LEU A 212 -15.93 15.71 17.90
N GLN A 213 -15.07 14.84 18.43
CA GLN A 213 -15.50 13.61 19.07
C GLN A 213 -16.43 13.92 20.26
N ASN A 214 -16.05 14.88 21.12
CA ASN A 214 -16.87 15.26 22.28
C ASN A 214 -18.14 16.02 21.89
N ALA A 215 -18.22 16.61 20.70
CA ALA A 215 -19.43 17.25 20.21
C ALA A 215 -20.41 16.28 19.53
N ILE A 216 -19.87 15.33 18.76
CA ILE A 216 -20.62 14.37 17.93
C ILE A 216 -21.11 13.17 18.76
N ASP A 217 -20.27 12.63 19.66
CA ASP A 217 -20.53 11.37 20.35
C ASP A 217 -20.20 11.40 21.86
N PRO A 218 -20.63 12.44 22.63
CA PRO A 218 -20.39 12.47 24.07
C PRO A 218 -21.27 11.44 24.81
N GLY A 219 -20.65 10.58 25.61
CA GLY A 219 -21.38 9.72 26.54
C GLY A 219 -21.83 10.51 27.78
N ALA A 220 -23.12 10.47 28.11
CA ALA A 220 -23.67 11.20 29.27
C ALA A 220 -22.94 10.88 30.59
N ALA A 221 -22.50 9.63 30.78
CA ALA A 221 -21.78 9.20 31.99
C ALA A 221 -20.46 9.95 32.23
N PHE A 222 -19.88 10.57 31.19
CA PHE A 222 -18.63 11.33 31.26
C PHE A 222 -18.84 12.83 31.45
N LEU A 223 -20.09 13.30 31.57
CA LEU A 223 -20.45 14.71 31.78
C LEU A 223 -20.89 14.93 33.23
N GLU A 224 -20.54 16.09 33.80
CA GLU A 224 -20.78 16.41 35.22
C GLU A 224 -22.27 16.31 35.57
N LYS A 225 -23.13 16.85 34.71
CA LYS A 225 -24.59 16.84 34.89
C LYS A 225 -25.30 15.77 34.07
N ARG A 226 -24.54 14.83 33.49
CA ARG A 226 -25.05 13.75 32.63
C ARG A 226 -26.00 14.26 31.55
N GLU A 227 -27.21 13.73 31.44
CA GLU A 227 -28.20 14.13 30.43
C GLU A 227 -28.67 15.58 30.56
N GLN A 228 -28.44 16.22 31.71
CA GLN A 228 -28.77 17.63 31.96
C GLN A 228 -27.60 18.57 31.68
N ASP A 229 -26.45 18.03 31.26
CA ASP A 229 -25.28 18.82 30.95
C ASP A 229 -25.47 19.60 29.63
N PRO A 230 -25.18 20.91 29.57
CA PRO A 230 -25.21 21.66 28.33
C PRO A 230 -24.29 21.10 27.24
N ALA A 231 -23.23 20.37 27.63
CA ALA A 231 -22.33 19.69 26.72
C ALA A 231 -22.88 18.34 26.20
N PHE A 232 -24.04 17.88 26.70
CA PHE A 232 -24.67 16.67 26.19
C PHE A 232 -25.36 16.96 24.85
N THR A 233 -24.59 16.83 23.78
CA THR A 233 -25.02 17.08 22.39
C THR A 233 -24.87 15.82 21.53
N GLY A 234 -24.98 15.97 20.20
CA GLY A 234 -24.64 14.92 19.24
C GLY A 234 -25.59 13.72 19.27
N PHE A 235 -25.05 12.56 18.86
CA PHE A 235 -25.82 11.33 18.70
C PHE A 235 -26.50 10.89 20.01
N HIS A 236 -25.76 10.76 21.11
CA HIS A 236 -26.33 10.24 22.36
C HIS A 236 -27.39 11.17 22.98
N ARG A 237 -27.32 12.49 22.76
CA ARG A 237 -28.41 13.40 23.17
C ARG A 237 -29.68 13.18 22.36
N ILE A 238 -29.54 12.93 21.05
CA ILE A 238 -30.64 12.57 20.17
C ILE A 238 -31.20 11.20 20.60
N GLU A 239 -30.33 10.23 20.85
CA GLU A 239 -30.68 8.89 21.34
C GLU A 239 -31.56 8.96 22.60
N TYR A 240 -31.12 9.70 23.61
CA TYR A 240 -31.87 9.87 24.85
C TYR A 240 -33.27 10.46 24.60
N GLY A 241 -33.38 11.48 23.74
CA GLY A 241 -34.67 12.08 23.40
C GLY A 241 -35.59 11.10 22.67
N LEU A 242 -35.05 10.41 21.66
CA LEU A 242 -35.83 9.50 20.83
C LEU A 242 -36.24 8.23 21.59
N PHE A 243 -35.32 7.56 22.28
CA PHE A 243 -35.54 6.22 22.83
C PHE A 243 -35.99 6.23 24.28
N THR A 244 -35.47 7.13 25.13
CA THR A 244 -35.90 7.24 26.53
C THR A 244 -37.10 8.18 26.68
N GLN A 245 -37.01 9.40 26.14
CA GLN A 245 -38.08 10.39 26.28
C GLN A 245 -39.21 10.16 25.27
N SER A 246 -39.00 9.31 24.27
CA SER A 246 -39.97 9.04 23.18
C SER A 246 -40.52 10.33 22.56
N SER A 247 -39.63 11.29 22.29
CA SER A 247 -39.99 12.62 21.81
C SER A 247 -38.90 13.23 20.93
N THR A 248 -39.32 14.05 19.97
CA THR A 248 -38.44 14.91 19.16
C THR A 248 -38.33 16.34 19.73
N VAL A 249 -39.11 16.66 20.77
CA VAL A 249 -39.15 18.00 21.36
C VAL A 249 -37.78 18.40 21.89
N GLY A 250 -37.29 19.56 21.44
CA GLY A 250 -35.98 20.09 21.83
C GLY A 250 -34.78 19.44 21.13
N LEU A 251 -34.98 18.48 20.22
CA LEU A 251 -33.89 17.83 19.47
C LEU A 251 -33.49 18.58 18.20
N ALA A 252 -34.36 19.42 17.63
CA ALA A 252 -34.08 20.21 16.43
C ALA A 252 -32.72 20.96 16.47
N PRO A 253 -32.39 21.76 17.51
CA PRO A 253 -31.08 22.43 17.57
C PRO A 253 -29.91 21.45 17.75
N VAL A 254 -30.13 20.29 18.36
CA VAL A 254 -29.09 19.26 18.54
C VAL A 254 -28.77 18.57 17.22
N ALA A 255 -29.80 18.27 16.42
CA ALA A 255 -29.67 17.62 15.12
C ALA A 255 -29.01 18.56 14.09
N ASP A 256 -29.38 19.83 14.05
CA ASP A 256 -28.74 20.85 13.22
C ASP A 256 -27.24 21.00 13.57
N LYS A 257 -26.92 21.06 14.87
CA LYS A 257 -25.53 21.08 15.33
C LYS A 257 -24.78 19.83 14.90
N LEU A 258 -25.37 18.64 14.99
CA LEU A 258 -24.75 17.39 14.56
C LEU A 258 -24.43 17.40 13.06
N VAL A 259 -25.31 17.93 12.21
CA VAL A 259 -25.03 18.12 10.77
C VAL A 259 -23.85 19.06 10.55
N THR A 260 -23.79 20.14 11.32
CA THR A 260 -22.68 21.10 11.29
C THR A 260 -21.36 20.43 11.69
N ASP A 261 -21.33 19.71 12.81
CA ASP A 261 -20.13 19.01 13.28
C ASP A 261 -19.68 17.91 12.31
N ALA A 262 -20.62 17.17 11.70
CA ALA A 262 -20.32 16.18 10.66
C ALA A 262 -19.71 16.82 9.40
N THR A 263 -20.18 18.02 9.03
CA THR A 263 -19.64 18.78 7.89
C THR A 263 -18.24 19.32 8.19
N GLU A 264 -18.00 19.76 9.42
CA GLU A 264 -16.67 20.16 9.88
C GLU A 264 -15.71 18.97 9.91
N LEU A 265 -16.15 17.81 10.42
CA LEU A 265 -15.36 16.56 10.36
C LEU A 265 -14.98 16.20 8.93
N GLN A 266 -15.93 16.28 7.98
CA GLN A 266 -15.63 16.09 6.56
C GLN A 266 -14.54 17.06 6.07
N THR A 267 -14.62 18.34 6.45
CA THR A 267 -13.65 19.36 6.05
C THR A 267 -12.25 19.03 6.59
N ARG A 268 -12.14 18.68 7.87
CA ARG A 268 -10.86 18.27 8.47
C ARG A 268 -10.31 16.98 7.85
N LEU A 269 -11.17 16.00 7.58
CA LEU A 269 -10.78 14.77 6.89
C LEU A 269 -10.27 15.04 5.47
N LYS A 270 -10.86 15.99 4.73
CA LYS A 270 -10.35 16.41 3.40
C LYS A 270 -8.97 17.08 3.51
N ALA A 271 -8.73 17.88 4.54
CA ALA A 271 -7.43 18.54 4.75
C ALA A 271 -6.35 17.62 5.38
N LEU A 272 -6.76 16.50 5.99
CA LEU A 272 -5.86 15.60 6.72
C LEU A 272 -4.72 15.07 5.84
N LYS A 273 -3.49 15.21 6.32
CA LYS A 273 -2.31 14.51 5.76
C LYS A 273 -2.14 13.19 6.50
N LEU A 274 -2.31 12.09 5.79
CA LEU A 274 -2.13 10.75 6.33
C LEU A 274 -0.64 10.37 6.33
N THR A 275 -0.26 9.61 7.34
CA THR A 275 1.06 9.02 7.52
C THR A 275 0.96 7.49 7.55
N PRO A 276 2.05 6.74 7.31
CA PRO A 276 2.03 5.28 7.42
C PRO A 276 1.41 4.75 8.72
N ALA A 277 1.74 5.40 9.85
CA ALA A 277 1.21 5.04 11.17
C ALA A 277 -0.33 5.15 11.27
N ASP A 278 -0.97 5.98 10.44
CA ASP A 278 -2.42 6.13 10.45
C ASP A 278 -3.17 4.87 9.95
N LEU A 279 -2.50 3.96 9.22
CA LEU A 279 -3.09 2.71 8.72
C LEU A 279 -3.16 1.60 9.77
N THR A 280 -2.34 1.65 10.81
CA THR A 280 -2.22 0.57 11.82
C THR A 280 -2.58 1.04 13.20
N GLU A 281 -1.89 2.05 13.72
CA GLU A 281 -1.95 2.39 15.14
C GLU A 281 -3.32 2.91 15.56
N ASN A 282 -3.99 3.69 14.71
CA ASN A 282 -5.33 4.21 14.99
C ASN A 282 -6.35 3.07 15.13
N SER A 283 -6.27 2.08 14.23
CA SER A 283 -7.13 0.89 14.26
C SER A 283 -6.83 0.02 15.49
N ALA A 284 -5.55 -0.17 15.84
CA ALA A 284 -5.15 -0.89 17.05
C ALA A 284 -5.68 -0.20 18.32
N ARG A 285 -5.50 1.12 18.42
CA ARG A 285 -6.01 1.93 19.53
C ARG A 285 -7.53 1.86 19.62
N LEU A 286 -8.26 1.93 18.50
CA LEU A 286 -9.71 1.80 18.50
C LEU A 286 -10.14 0.41 18.98
N ALA A 287 -9.61 -0.66 18.40
CA ALA A 287 -9.92 -2.03 18.79
C ALA A 287 -9.69 -2.25 20.29
N ARG A 288 -8.56 -1.75 20.83
CA ARG A 288 -8.24 -1.83 22.26
C ARG A 288 -9.20 -1.03 23.13
N ARG A 289 -9.54 0.21 22.75
CA ARG A 289 -10.54 1.02 23.49
C ARG A 289 -11.93 0.36 23.52
N LEU A 290 -12.33 -0.28 22.41
CA LEU A 290 -13.60 -1.00 22.36
C LEU A 290 -13.57 -2.22 23.30
N ALA A 291 -12.48 -3.01 23.25
CA ALA A 291 -12.28 -4.17 24.11
C ALA A 291 -12.23 -3.84 25.60
N ASP A 292 -11.50 -2.79 25.99
CA ASP A 292 -11.23 -2.49 27.40
C ASP A 292 -12.36 -1.72 28.10
N GLY A 293 -13.40 -1.31 27.36
CA GLY A 293 -14.52 -0.58 27.94
C GLY A 293 -15.84 -0.83 27.23
N ARG A 294 -15.96 -0.30 26.01
CA ARG A 294 -17.26 -0.12 25.33
C ARG A 294 -18.03 -1.42 25.08
N ILE A 295 -17.33 -2.52 24.78
CA ILE A 295 -17.98 -3.83 24.56
C ILE A 295 -18.54 -4.36 25.89
N GLU A 296 -17.79 -4.32 26.99
CA GLU A 296 -18.32 -4.87 28.24
C GLU A 296 -19.41 -3.97 28.84
N SER A 297 -19.23 -2.64 28.78
CA SER A 297 -20.14 -1.67 29.40
C SER A 297 -21.37 -1.33 28.56
N GLY A 298 -21.30 -1.46 27.23
CA GLY A 298 -22.21 -0.78 26.31
C GLY A 298 -21.92 0.72 26.21
N GLU A 299 -22.34 1.31 25.10
CA GLU A 299 -22.20 2.71 24.69
C GLU A 299 -23.56 3.32 24.34
N ALA A 300 -24.39 2.62 23.55
CA ALA A 300 -25.73 3.05 23.17
C ALA A 300 -26.76 2.64 24.24
N ILE A 301 -26.64 3.23 25.44
CA ILE A 301 -27.38 2.78 26.63
C ILE A 301 -28.90 3.03 26.55
N TYR A 302 -29.40 3.76 25.55
CA TYR A 302 -30.83 4.06 25.41
C TYR A 302 -31.47 3.33 24.22
N ALA A 303 -30.76 3.22 23.09
CA ALA A 303 -31.22 2.56 21.86
C ALA A 303 -30.75 1.11 21.76
N HIS A 304 -29.70 0.73 22.48
CA HIS A 304 -29.10 -0.60 22.51
C HIS A 304 -28.61 -1.10 21.14
N THR A 305 -28.11 -0.18 20.29
CA THR A 305 -27.64 -0.43 18.91
C THR A 305 -26.16 -0.80 18.82
N ASP A 306 -25.53 -1.16 19.93
CA ASP A 306 -24.07 -1.30 20.06
C ASP A 306 -23.47 -2.33 19.08
N LEU A 307 -24.16 -3.42 18.77
CA LEU A 307 -23.65 -4.42 17.83
C LEU A 307 -23.50 -3.86 16.42
N ALA A 308 -24.41 -2.99 15.97
CA ALA A 308 -24.31 -2.32 14.68
C ALA A 308 -23.12 -1.34 14.67
N ASP A 309 -22.91 -0.62 15.77
CA ASP A 309 -21.77 0.29 15.92
C ASP A 309 -20.43 -0.48 15.93
N LEU A 310 -20.38 -1.64 16.61
CA LEU A 310 -19.20 -2.52 16.64
C LEU A 310 -18.91 -3.13 15.27
N ASP A 311 -19.93 -3.56 14.54
CA ASP A 311 -19.81 -4.06 13.16
C ASP A 311 -19.26 -2.99 12.21
N ALA A 312 -19.79 -1.77 12.31
CA ALA A 312 -19.32 -0.63 11.54
C ALA A 312 -17.88 -0.23 11.89
N SER A 313 -17.53 -0.23 13.17
CA SER A 313 -16.17 0.03 13.66
C SER A 313 -15.18 -1.03 13.16
N LEU A 314 -15.59 -2.30 13.22
CA LEU A 314 -14.80 -3.42 12.71
C LEU A 314 -14.64 -3.34 11.19
N ALA A 315 -15.67 -2.94 10.43
CA ALA A 315 -15.54 -2.70 8.99
C ALA A 315 -14.53 -1.58 8.67
N GLY A 316 -14.48 -0.52 9.50
CA GLY A 316 -13.46 0.53 9.42
C GLY A 316 -12.04 0.02 9.66
N ILE A 317 -11.85 -0.78 10.70
CA ILE A 317 -10.57 -1.45 11.00
C ILE A 317 -10.18 -2.40 9.85
N GLY A 318 -11.14 -3.19 9.35
CA GLY A 318 -10.95 -4.13 8.26
C GLY A 318 -10.50 -3.44 6.97
N LYS A 319 -10.94 -2.19 6.73
CA LYS A 319 -10.44 -1.41 5.60
C LYS A 319 -8.94 -1.18 5.71
N THR A 320 -8.41 -0.83 6.89
CA THR A 320 -6.97 -0.59 7.03
C THR A 320 -6.18 -1.88 7.00
N VAL A 321 -6.70 -2.98 7.56
CA VAL A 321 -6.12 -4.33 7.42
C VAL A 321 -5.95 -4.68 5.94
N ALA A 322 -7.00 -4.53 5.12
CA ALA A 322 -6.94 -4.84 3.70
C ALA A 322 -5.89 -4.01 2.95
N LEU A 323 -5.67 -2.77 3.35
CA LEU A 323 -4.68 -1.87 2.74
C LEU A 323 -3.24 -2.20 3.13
N ILE A 324 -3.00 -2.68 4.34
CA ILE A 324 -1.64 -2.99 4.81
C ILE A 324 -1.20 -4.41 4.44
N ARG A 325 -2.13 -5.34 4.24
CA ARG A 325 -1.77 -6.73 3.94
C ARG A 325 -0.83 -6.89 2.75
N PRO A 326 -1.04 -6.21 1.61
CA PRO A 326 -0.15 -6.34 0.44
C PRO A 326 1.25 -5.76 0.65
N ILE A 327 1.43 -4.86 1.61
CA ILE A 327 2.72 -4.16 1.85
C ILE A 327 3.51 -4.73 3.02
N LEU A 328 2.97 -5.72 3.73
CA LEU A 328 3.72 -6.46 4.75
C LEU A 328 4.91 -7.17 4.09
N PRO A 329 6.12 -7.07 4.67
CA PRO A 329 7.28 -7.74 4.12
C PRO A 329 7.13 -9.26 4.24
N ALA A 330 7.77 -10.01 3.34
CA ALA A 330 7.72 -11.47 3.35
C ALA A 330 8.20 -12.08 4.68
N SER A 331 9.16 -11.42 5.36
CA SER A 331 9.63 -11.78 6.70
C SER A 331 8.53 -11.72 7.77
N ALA A 332 7.45 -10.97 7.53
CA ALA A 332 6.30 -10.81 8.41
C ALA A 332 5.09 -11.66 7.99
N ALA A 333 5.27 -12.70 7.18
CA ALA A 333 4.17 -13.55 6.72
C ALA A 333 3.32 -14.12 7.87
N ALA A 334 3.96 -14.58 8.96
CA ALA A 334 3.26 -15.08 10.14
C ALA A 334 2.43 -14.00 10.86
N VAL A 335 2.94 -12.76 10.90
CA VAL A 335 2.22 -11.59 11.45
C VAL A 335 0.99 -11.29 10.60
N GLY A 336 1.15 -11.32 9.27
CA GLY A 336 0.03 -11.24 8.34
C GLY A 336 -1.03 -12.29 8.68
N THR A 337 -0.68 -13.58 8.67
CA THR A 337 -1.62 -14.67 8.95
C THR A 337 -2.35 -14.50 10.27
N ALA A 338 -1.65 -14.14 11.35
CA ALA A 338 -2.26 -13.88 12.66
C ALA A 338 -3.29 -12.73 12.60
N LEU A 339 -2.97 -11.65 11.88
CA LEU A 339 -3.88 -10.53 11.70
C LEU A 339 -5.17 -10.91 10.96
N ASP A 340 -5.08 -11.72 9.89
CA ASP A 340 -6.29 -12.19 9.18
C ASP A 340 -7.14 -13.10 10.06
N GLN A 341 -6.50 -13.97 10.84
CA GLN A 341 -7.21 -14.86 11.76
C GLN A 341 -7.95 -14.06 12.83
N ALA A 342 -7.28 -13.08 13.44
CA ALA A 342 -7.89 -12.21 14.45
C ALA A 342 -9.05 -11.39 13.87
N MET A 343 -8.87 -10.81 12.67
CA MET A 343 -9.91 -10.08 11.96
C MET A 343 -11.13 -10.96 11.65
N THR A 344 -10.89 -12.14 11.06
CA THR A 344 -11.93 -13.11 10.71
C THR A 344 -12.68 -13.58 11.95
N LYS A 345 -11.96 -13.82 13.05
CA LYS A 345 -12.56 -14.26 14.32
C LYS A 345 -13.49 -13.20 14.89
N ALA A 346 -13.05 -11.93 14.97
CA ALA A 346 -13.89 -10.83 15.43
C ALA A 346 -15.14 -10.63 14.54
N GLN A 347 -14.99 -10.76 13.22
CA GLN A 347 -16.11 -10.68 12.28
C GLN A 347 -17.11 -11.82 12.48
N ALA A 348 -16.62 -13.06 12.65
CA ALA A 348 -17.47 -14.22 12.89
C ALA A 348 -18.20 -14.14 14.25
N ALA A 349 -17.53 -13.62 15.28
CA ALA A 349 -18.13 -13.40 16.59
C ALA A 349 -19.31 -12.43 16.51
N LEU A 350 -19.15 -11.28 15.85
CA LEU A 350 -20.26 -10.35 15.61
C LEU A 350 -21.35 -10.98 14.73
N ALA A 351 -20.99 -11.60 13.62
CA ALA A 351 -21.96 -12.22 12.72
C ALA A 351 -22.85 -13.28 13.42
N THR A 352 -22.29 -14.00 14.40
CA THR A 352 -23.05 -14.98 15.21
C THR A 352 -24.11 -14.33 16.09
N LEU A 353 -23.91 -13.07 16.49
CA LEU A 353 -24.89 -12.30 17.26
C LEU A 353 -25.97 -11.64 16.37
N LYS A 354 -25.86 -11.73 15.04
CA LYS A 354 -26.83 -11.15 14.10
C LYS A 354 -28.03 -12.08 13.92
N GLY A 355 -29.22 -11.55 14.16
CA GLY A 355 -30.48 -12.24 13.91
C GLY A 355 -31.03 -12.02 12.49
N ALA A 356 -32.17 -12.65 12.19
CA ALA A 356 -32.83 -12.55 10.89
C ALA A 356 -33.29 -11.12 10.53
N GLN A 357 -33.53 -10.28 11.54
CA GLN A 357 -33.97 -8.89 11.39
C GLN A 357 -32.82 -7.87 11.56
N GLY A 358 -31.57 -8.34 11.64
CA GLY A 358 -30.42 -7.52 11.99
C GLY A 358 -29.91 -7.83 13.40
N TYR A 359 -29.13 -6.92 13.97
CA TYR A 359 -28.59 -7.09 15.30
C TYR A 359 -29.70 -6.91 16.37
N PRO A 360 -29.78 -7.78 17.38
CA PRO A 360 -30.69 -7.59 18.50
C PRO A 360 -30.19 -6.45 19.40
N ALA A 361 -31.06 -6.00 20.30
CA ALA A 361 -30.70 -5.01 21.32
C ALA A 361 -29.56 -5.54 22.21
N TYR A 362 -28.58 -4.68 22.51
CA TYR A 362 -27.36 -5.08 23.20
C TYR A 362 -27.55 -5.62 24.62
N ASP A 363 -28.59 -5.19 25.31
CA ASP A 363 -29.00 -5.71 26.61
C ASP A 363 -29.40 -7.19 26.58
N THR A 364 -29.67 -7.76 25.41
CA THR A 364 -29.88 -9.21 25.21
C THR A 364 -28.59 -10.01 25.08
N VAL A 365 -27.44 -9.36 24.87
CA VAL A 365 -26.12 -10.03 24.82
C VAL A 365 -25.60 -10.17 26.23
N ASP A 366 -25.38 -11.41 26.66
CA ASP A 366 -24.97 -11.69 28.04
C ASP A 366 -23.51 -11.28 28.33
N ALA A 367 -23.17 -11.18 29.61
CA ALA A 367 -21.84 -10.74 30.05
C ALA A 367 -20.70 -11.65 29.56
N ALA A 368 -20.95 -12.96 29.41
CA ALA A 368 -19.93 -13.90 28.93
C ALA A 368 -19.68 -13.72 27.42
N GLN A 369 -20.74 -13.50 26.64
CA GLN A 369 -20.66 -13.17 25.22
C GLN A 369 -19.95 -11.84 24.99
N ARG A 370 -20.29 -10.80 25.77
CA ARG A 370 -19.61 -9.49 25.71
C ARG A 370 -18.13 -9.63 26.03
N LYS A 371 -17.78 -10.37 27.09
CA LYS A 371 -16.38 -10.63 27.44
C LYS A 371 -15.64 -11.38 26.33
N ALA A 372 -16.24 -12.41 25.74
CA ALA A 372 -15.63 -13.16 24.64
C ALA A 372 -15.38 -12.27 23.41
N LEU A 373 -16.34 -11.42 23.07
CA LEU A 373 -16.20 -10.45 21.99
C LEU A 373 -15.10 -9.41 22.29
N ALA A 374 -15.02 -8.93 23.53
CA ALA A 374 -13.96 -8.02 23.97
C ALA A 374 -12.57 -8.68 23.87
N ASP A 375 -12.45 -9.94 24.27
CA ASP A 375 -11.21 -10.70 24.16
C ASP A 375 -10.78 -10.88 22.68
N ASP A 376 -11.73 -11.08 21.76
CA ASP A 376 -11.45 -11.12 20.31
C ASP A 376 -11.00 -9.77 19.75
N PHE A 377 -11.61 -8.66 20.17
CA PHE A 377 -11.15 -7.31 19.80
C PHE A 377 -9.77 -6.99 20.38
N ARG A 378 -9.45 -7.47 21.60
CA ARG A 378 -8.13 -7.31 22.21
C ARG A 378 -7.06 -8.07 21.42
N ALA A 379 -7.36 -9.30 20.99
CA ALA A 379 -6.47 -10.08 20.12
C ALA A 379 -6.26 -9.43 18.73
N LEU A 380 -7.30 -8.79 18.19
CA LEU A 380 -7.21 -7.99 16.96
C LEU A 380 -6.30 -6.77 17.16
N ALA A 381 -6.45 -6.06 18.28
CA ALA A 381 -5.58 -4.93 18.62
C ALA A 381 -4.11 -5.35 18.73
N ASP A 382 -3.82 -6.45 19.43
CA ASP A 382 -2.46 -6.98 19.58
C ASP A 382 -1.85 -7.39 18.22
N SER A 383 -2.67 -7.99 17.34
CA SER A 383 -2.24 -8.33 15.97
C SER A 383 -1.97 -7.11 15.11
N LEU A 384 -2.77 -6.05 15.24
CA LEU A 384 -2.55 -4.78 14.55
C LEU A 384 -1.27 -4.08 15.04
N ASP A 385 -0.99 -4.14 16.35
CA ASP A 385 0.27 -3.62 16.91
C ASP A 385 1.48 -4.39 16.38
N ALA A 386 1.38 -5.71 16.24
CA ALA A 386 2.42 -6.53 15.62
C ALA A 386 2.63 -6.18 14.14
N ALA A 387 1.54 -5.98 13.38
CA ALA A 387 1.61 -5.53 12.00
C ALA A 387 2.23 -4.12 11.89
N SER A 388 1.88 -3.21 12.80
CA SER A 388 2.48 -1.87 12.87
C SER A 388 4.00 -1.93 13.03
N LYS A 389 4.49 -2.78 13.94
CA LYS A 389 5.93 -3.00 14.15
C LYS A 389 6.60 -3.58 12.90
N ALA A 390 5.96 -4.52 12.22
CA ALA A 390 6.47 -5.10 10.98
C ALA A 390 6.51 -4.12 9.80
N LEU A 391 5.66 -3.09 9.83
CA LEU A 391 5.58 -2.02 8.82
C LEU A 391 6.38 -0.77 9.20
N SER A 392 6.94 -0.74 10.42
CA SER A 392 7.65 0.44 10.91
C SER A 392 8.82 0.77 9.99
N VAL A 393 8.80 2.01 9.51
CA VAL A 393 9.85 2.64 8.71
C VAL A 393 10.95 3.11 9.66
N GLU A 394 12.21 2.74 9.38
CA GLU A 394 13.38 3.45 9.93
C GLU A 394 13.82 4.56 8.98
#